data_AF-A0A956B436-F1
#
_entry.id   AF-A0A956B436-F1
#
_cell.length_a   1.000
_cell.length_b   1.000
_cell.length_c   1.000
_cell.angle_alpha   90.00
_cell.angle_beta   90.00
_cell.angle_gamma   90.00
#
_symmetry.space_group_name_H-M   'P 1'
#
loop_
_entity.id
_entity.type
_entity.pdbx_description
1 polymer ?
#
loop_
_entity_poly.entity_id
_entity_poly.type
_entity_poly.pdbx_seq_one_letter_code
_entity_poly.pdbx_strand_id
1 'polypeptide(L)'
;MSALLLTLALAAACGPECQARPITLNVKDADVHDVLRLLADTAGVNVVVPAEVQGRVTLSLRRVPWVTVLDTVLAARGLGRTWVGEVIYVDTLERLTEADAARLARRDLAEAEGRLVTRVIRLSYAQAAELAPVVRAVLSPRGTVVVDERTNSLVVTDVAPALEAAAALVARP
;
A
#
# COMPACT_ATOMS: atom_id res chain seq x y z
N MET A 1 -31.65 18.25 -25.81
CA MET A 1 -30.97 18.49 -24.52
C MET A 1 -31.50 17.46 -23.53
N SER A 2 -30.92 16.26 -23.51
CA SER A 2 -31.31 15.20 -22.57
C SER A 2 -30.03 14.59 -22.01
N ALA A 3 -29.90 14.70 -20.69
CA ALA A 3 -28.76 14.27 -19.91
C ALA A 3 -28.54 12.76 -20.03
N LEU A 4 -27.29 12.37 -20.28
CA LEU A 4 -26.84 10.98 -20.29
C LEU A 4 -25.47 10.91 -19.61
N LEU A 5 -25.36 9.89 -18.75
CA LEU A 5 -24.15 9.27 -18.24
C LEU A 5 -23.46 9.95 -17.04
N LEU A 6 -23.99 9.55 -15.88
CA LEU A 6 -23.27 9.21 -14.67
C LEU A 6 -21.92 8.53 -14.97
N THR A 7 -20.80 9.16 -14.62
CA THR A 7 -19.52 8.47 -14.41
C THR A 7 -19.31 8.25 -12.93
N LEU A 8 -19.45 6.99 -12.52
CA LEU A 8 -19.10 6.46 -11.20
C LEU A 8 -17.58 6.60 -11.00
N ALA A 9 -17.14 7.39 -10.04
CA ALA A 9 -15.81 7.27 -9.46
C ALA A 9 -15.97 6.61 -8.08
N LEU A 10 -15.64 5.33 -8.05
CA LEU A 10 -15.67 4.43 -6.91
C LEU A 10 -14.59 4.84 -5.88
N ALA A 11 -15.00 5.53 -4.80
CA ALA A 11 -14.15 5.77 -3.64
C ALA A 11 -14.99 5.63 -2.36
N ALA A 12 -15.04 4.39 -1.85
CA ALA A 12 -15.33 3.95 -0.47
C ALA A 12 -16.09 2.60 -0.50
N ALA A 13 -15.38 1.52 -0.82
CA ALA A 13 -15.90 0.16 -0.65
C ALA A 13 -15.79 -0.26 0.83
N CYS A 14 -16.64 0.31 1.69
CA CYS A 14 -17.16 -0.31 2.92
C CYS A 14 -18.21 0.64 3.49
N GLY A 15 -19.48 0.26 3.34
CA GLY A 15 -20.62 1.04 3.84
C GLY A 15 -20.67 1.07 5.38
N PRO A 16 -21.57 1.87 5.95
CA PRO A 16 -21.79 1.99 7.40
C PRO A 16 -22.26 0.68 8.06
N GLU A 17 -22.48 -0.39 7.28
CA GLU A 17 -22.81 -1.74 7.73
C GLU A 17 -21.61 -2.66 8.04
N CYS A 18 -20.36 -2.21 7.84
CA CYS A 18 -19.18 -2.91 8.40
C CYS A 18 -19.06 -2.67 9.93
N GLN A 19 -20.01 -3.25 10.67
CA GLN A 19 -19.86 -3.81 12.02
C GLN A 19 -19.76 -2.86 13.22
N ALA A 20 -20.89 -2.26 13.59
CA ALA A 20 -21.06 -1.64 14.90
C ALA A 20 -21.98 -2.49 15.79
N ARG A 21 -21.46 -3.54 16.45
CA ARG A 21 -22.08 -3.96 17.71
C ARG A 21 -21.82 -2.81 18.69
N PRO A 22 -22.85 -2.07 19.14
CA PRO A 22 -22.63 -0.97 20.06
C PRO A 22 -22.20 -1.56 21.39
N ILE A 23 -20.99 -1.23 21.82
CA ILE A 23 -20.46 -1.65 23.11
C ILE A 23 -20.73 -0.53 24.12
N THR A 24 -21.14 -0.94 25.31
CA THR A 24 -21.17 -0.07 26.49
C THR A 24 -20.17 -0.65 27.47
N LEU A 25 -19.13 0.11 27.76
CA LEU A 25 -18.03 -0.33 28.60
C LEU A 25 -17.56 0.84 29.45
N ASN A 26 -17.33 0.57 30.73
CA ASN A 26 -16.78 1.54 31.66
C ASN A 26 -15.55 0.94 32.32
N VAL A 27 -14.38 1.49 32.03
CA VAL A 27 -13.10 1.03 32.56
C VAL A 27 -12.40 2.20 33.20
N LYS A 28 -11.94 2.01 34.44
CA LYS A 28 -11.21 3.04 35.19
C LYS A 28 -9.84 2.51 35.54
N ASP A 29 -8.81 3.28 35.18
CA ASP A 29 -7.40 3.00 35.51
C ASP A 29 -6.94 1.57 35.15
N ALA A 30 -7.37 1.06 33.99
CA ALA A 30 -6.94 -0.26 33.51
C ALA A 30 -5.76 -0.14 32.56
N ASP A 31 -5.01 -1.24 32.47
CA ASP A 31 -3.92 -1.39 31.53
C ASP A 31 -4.44 -1.45 30.09
N VAL A 32 -3.69 -0.87 29.15
CA VAL A 32 -4.01 -0.89 27.72
C VAL A 32 -4.11 -2.32 27.18
N HIS A 33 -3.24 -3.24 27.60
CA HIS A 33 -3.28 -4.64 27.16
C HIS A 33 -4.59 -5.32 27.57
N ASP A 34 -5.01 -5.12 28.82
CA ASP A 34 -6.25 -5.72 29.33
C ASP A 34 -7.49 -5.14 28.63
N VAL A 35 -7.50 -3.83 28.39
CA VAL A 35 -8.58 -3.16 27.66
C VAL A 35 -8.67 -3.66 26.22
N LEU A 36 -7.54 -3.73 25.51
CA LEU A 36 -7.51 -4.20 24.13
C LEU A 36 -7.92 -5.66 24.01
N ARG A 37 -7.50 -6.51 24.95
CA ARG A 37 -7.94 -7.90 25.03
C ARG A 37 -9.44 -8.02 25.23
N LEU A 38 -10.01 -7.28 26.19
CA LEU A 38 -11.45 -7.28 26.45
C LEU A 38 -12.25 -6.80 25.24
N LEU A 39 -11.74 -5.77 24.54
CA LEU A 39 -12.34 -5.28 23.29
C LEU A 39 -12.27 -6.32 22.17
N ALA A 40 -11.14 -7.02 22.03
CA ALA A 40 -10.95 -8.10 21.07
C ALA A 40 -11.93 -9.25 21.30
N ASP A 41 -12.08 -9.69 22.56
CA ASP A 41 -13.01 -10.75 22.95
C ASP A 41 -14.47 -10.35 22.69
N THR A 42 -14.83 -9.09 22.96
CA THR A 42 -16.20 -8.59 22.76
C THR A 42 -16.54 -8.41 21.27
N ALA A 43 -15.58 -7.96 20.47
CA ALA A 43 -15.74 -7.76 19.03
C ALA A 43 -15.59 -9.07 18.23
N GLY A 44 -14.94 -10.09 18.79
CA GLY A 44 -14.64 -11.36 18.12
C GLY A 44 -13.54 -11.22 17.08
N VAL A 45 -12.52 -10.41 17.34
CA VAL A 45 -11.39 -10.15 16.43
C VAL A 45 -10.07 -10.56 17.08
N ASN A 46 -9.10 -10.96 16.26
CA ASN A 46 -7.77 -11.31 16.73
C ASN A 46 -6.90 -10.05 16.83
N VAL A 47 -6.36 -9.75 18.00
CA VAL A 47 -5.48 -8.60 18.23
C VAL A 47 -4.14 -9.07 18.79
N VAL A 48 -3.05 -8.58 18.22
CA VAL A 48 -1.69 -8.76 18.75
C VAL A 48 -1.16 -7.41 19.21
N VAL A 49 -0.75 -7.36 20.47
CA VAL A 49 -0.18 -6.17 21.12
C VAL A 49 1.23 -6.54 21.59
N PRO A 50 2.27 -5.82 21.17
CA PRO A 50 3.64 -6.09 21.58
C PRO A 50 3.90 -5.51 23.00
N ALA A 51 4.98 -5.91 23.65
CA ALA A 51 5.23 -5.62 25.08
C ALA A 51 5.58 -4.14 25.36
N GLU A 52 5.91 -3.40 24.31
CA GLU A 52 6.31 -2.00 24.31
C GLU A 52 5.10 -1.06 24.52
N VAL A 53 3.87 -1.54 24.27
CA VAL A 53 2.65 -0.74 24.38
C VAL A 53 2.22 -0.63 25.84
N GLN A 54 2.84 0.27 26.61
CA GLN A 54 2.52 0.43 28.04
C GLN A 54 1.66 1.67 28.29
N GLY A 55 0.68 1.57 29.18
CA GLY A 55 -0.10 2.72 29.60
C GLY A 55 -1.36 2.33 30.36
N ARG A 56 -1.89 3.29 31.13
CA ARG A 56 -3.19 3.17 31.78
C ARG A 56 -4.21 4.04 31.07
N VAL A 57 -5.42 3.54 30.88
CA VAL A 57 -6.49 4.31 30.22
C VAL A 57 -7.76 4.24 31.06
N THR A 58 -8.47 5.36 31.10
CA THR A 58 -9.81 5.45 31.68
C THR A 58 -10.78 5.76 30.54
N LEU A 59 -11.76 4.89 30.35
CA LEU A 59 -12.71 4.93 29.24
C LEU A 59 -14.13 4.83 29.77
N SER A 60 -15.01 5.72 29.33
CA SER A 60 -16.43 5.62 29.58
C SER A 60 -17.18 5.70 28.26
N LEU A 61 -17.75 4.57 27.85
CA LEU A 61 -18.32 4.36 26.52
C LEU A 61 -19.79 3.99 26.66
N ARG A 62 -20.66 4.65 25.89
CA ARG A 62 -22.10 4.36 25.85
C ARG A 62 -22.57 4.25 24.41
N ARG A 63 -22.98 3.04 24.00
CA ARG A 63 -23.47 2.74 22.64
C ARG A 63 -22.52 3.22 21.53
N VAL A 64 -21.23 2.90 21.65
CA VAL A 64 -20.21 3.29 20.66
C VAL A 64 -19.79 2.04 19.84
N PRO A 65 -19.60 2.16 18.52
CA PRO A 65 -19.01 1.09 17.71
C PRO A 65 -17.61 0.73 18.19
N TRP A 66 -17.30 -0.56 18.28
CA TRP A 66 -15.99 -1.03 18.76
C TRP A 66 -14.80 -0.49 17.94
N VAL A 67 -14.98 -0.30 16.63
CA VAL A 67 -13.94 0.26 15.74
C VAL A 67 -13.58 1.68 16.17
N THR A 68 -14.59 2.52 16.41
CA THR A 68 -14.41 3.90 16.88
C THR A 68 -13.77 3.93 18.27
N VAL A 69 -14.15 2.99 19.14
CA VAL A 69 -13.53 2.84 20.47
C VAL A 69 -12.04 2.53 20.32
N LEU A 70 -11.70 1.51 19.54
CA LEU A 70 -10.32 1.11 19.30
C LEU A 70 -9.50 2.28 18.78
N ASP A 71 -9.97 2.99 17.75
CA ASP A 71 -9.26 4.15 17.20
C ASP A 71 -9.06 5.27 18.25
N THR A 72 -10.05 5.51 19.11
CA THR A 72 -9.94 6.53 20.17
C THR A 72 -8.91 6.14 21.23
N VAL A 73 -8.89 4.86 21.65
CA VAL A 73 -7.93 4.34 22.63
C VAL A 73 -6.51 4.42 22.09
N LEU A 74 -6.32 4.03 20.83
CA LEU A 74 -5.03 4.09 20.15
C LEU A 74 -4.54 5.54 20.00
N ALA A 75 -5.42 6.44 19.55
CA ALA A 75 -5.09 7.86 19.38
C ALA A 75 -4.70 8.55 20.70
N ALA A 76 -5.35 8.20 21.82
CA ALA A 76 -5.04 8.77 23.14
C ALA A 76 -3.61 8.48 23.62
N ARG A 77 -2.97 7.44 23.07
CA ARG A 77 -1.63 7.00 23.45
C ARG A 77 -0.61 7.05 22.30
N GLY A 78 -0.97 7.65 21.16
CA GLY A 78 -0.09 7.72 19.99
C GLY A 78 0.22 6.34 19.39
N LEU A 79 -0.70 5.39 19.54
CA LEU A 79 -0.62 4.06 18.97
C LEU A 79 -1.34 4.05 17.62
N GLY A 80 -0.92 3.15 16.73
CA GLY A 80 -1.61 2.85 15.49
C GLY A 80 -1.94 1.37 15.40
N ARG A 81 -2.78 1.03 14.42
CA ARG A 81 -3.09 -0.36 14.06
C ARG A 81 -2.82 -0.61 12.60
N THR A 82 -2.32 -1.79 12.28
CA THR A 82 -2.23 -2.28 10.91
C THR A 82 -2.97 -3.60 10.79
N TRP A 83 -3.61 -3.80 9.64
CA TRP A 83 -4.32 -5.03 9.32
C TRP A 83 -3.38 -6.00 8.63
N VAL A 84 -3.15 -7.16 9.23
CA VAL A 84 -2.36 -8.25 8.65
C VAL A 84 -3.28 -9.45 8.48
N GLY A 85 -3.98 -9.50 7.33
CA GLY A 85 -5.00 -10.51 7.06
C GLY A 85 -6.19 -10.37 8.02
N GLU A 86 -6.41 -11.38 8.87
CA GLU A 86 -7.48 -11.43 9.87
C GLU A 86 -7.05 -10.89 11.24
N VAL A 87 -5.78 -10.53 11.41
CA VAL A 87 -5.21 -10.11 12.69
C VAL A 87 -4.94 -8.61 12.68
N ILE A 88 -5.35 -7.94 13.76
CA ILE A 88 -5.05 -6.53 14.02
C ILE A 88 -3.74 -6.49 14.81
N TYR A 89 -2.70 -5.89 14.22
CA TYR A 89 -1.44 -5.63 14.90
C TYR A 89 -1.41 -4.19 15.40
N VAL A 90 -1.19 -3.99 16.69
CA VAL A 90 -1.13 -2.67 17.34
C VAL A 90 0.33 -2.34 17.64
N ASP A 91 0.79 -1.14 17.30
CA ASP A 91 2.16 -0.68 17.62
C ASP A 91 2.19 0.85 17.80
N THR A 92 3.32 1.42 18.19
CA THR A 92 3.49 2.87 18.27
C THR A 92 3.51 3.50 16.87
N LEU A 93 2.99 4.72 16.75
CA LEU A 93 3.02 5.44 15.46
C LEU A 93 4.44 5.59 14.91
N GLU A 94 5.43 5.85 15.78
CA GLU A 94 6.84 5.96 15.39
C GLU A 94 7.33 4.67 14.72
N ARG A 95 7.11 3.51 15.35
CA ARG A 95 7.53 2.21 14.81
C ARG A 95 6.78 1.83 13.55
N LEU A 96 5.49 2.19 13.44
CA LEU A 96 4.72 1.99 12.21
C LEU A 96 5.31 2.80 11.06
N THR A 97 5.65 4.08 11.29
CA THR A 97 6.27 4.91 10.25
C THR A 97 7.66 4.40 9.85
N GLU A 98 8.47 3.94 10.81
CA GLU A 98 9.76 3.32 10.53
C GLU A 98 9.62 1.99 9.77
N ALA A 99 8.65 1.15 10.15
CA ALA A 99 8.38 -0.11 9.46
C ALA A 99 7.91 0.12 8.02
N ASP A 100 7.05 1.12 7.79
CA ASP A 100 6.59 1.50 6.46
C ASP A 100 7.72 2.09 5.62
N ALA A 101 8.55 2.96 6.20
CA ALA A 101 9.72 3.51 5.54
C ALA A 101 10.75 2.42 5.19
N ALA A 102 11.03 1.49 6.11
CA ALA A 102 11.92 0.37 5.87
C ALA A 102 11.35 -0.59 4.80
N ARG A 103 10.03 -0.80 4.78
CA ARG A 103 9.37 -1.60 3.75
C ARG A 103 9.47 -0.95 2.37
N LEU A 104 9.28 0.37 2.28
CA LEU A 104 9.43 1.11 1.04
C LEU A 104 10.89 1.06 0.56
N ALA A 105 11.84 1.38 1.44
CA ALA A 105 13.27 1.32 1.12
C ALA A 105 13.71 -0.09 0.66
N ARG A 106 13.18 -1.16 1.27
CA ARG A 106 13.43 -2.54 0.82
C ARG A 106 12.85 -2.83 -0.56
N ARG A 107 11.69 -2.27 -0.91
CA ARG A 107 11.12 -2.39 -2.25
C ARG A 107 12.00 -1.67 -3.26
N ASP A 108 12.38 -0.44 -2.97
CA ASP A 108 13.24 0.36 -3.84
C ASP A 108 14.60 -0.31 -4.06
N LEU A 109 15.18 -0.88 -2.99
CA LEU A 109 16.42 -1.66 -3.07
C LEU A 109 16.22 -2.96 -3.88
N ALA A 110 15.14 -3.71 -3.65
CA ALA A 110 14.85 -4.92 -4.41
C ALA A 110 14.60 -4.64 -5.90
N GLU A 111 13.98 -3.51 -6.22
CA GLU A 111 13.81 -3.03 -7.59
C GLU A 111 15.16 -2.59 -8.18
N ALA A 112 16.01 -1.91 -7.41
CA ALA A 112 17.34 -1.50 -7.82
C ALA A 112 18.31 -2.70 -8.00
N GLU A 113 18.17 -3.75 -7.19
CA GLU A 113 18.87 -5.03 -7.30
C GLU A 113 18.27 -5.95 -8.39
N GLY A 114 17.17 -5.52 -9.00
CA GLY A 114 16.57 -6.20 -10.14
C GLY A 114 17.62 -6.51 -11.20
N ARG A 115 17.73 -7.79 -11.55
CA ARG A 115 18.66 -8.27 -12.58
C ARG A 115 18.42 -7.49 -13.87
N LEU A 116 19.46 -6.82 -14.36
CA LEU A 116 19.44 -6.20 -15.68
C LEU A 116 19.34 -7.31 -16.73
N VAL A 117 18.32 -7.23 -17.58
CA VAL A 117 18.11 -8.13 -18.71
C VAL A 117 18.23 -7.31 -19.99
N THR A 118 18.94 -7.85 -20.98
CA THR A 118 19.01 -7.23 -22.31
C THR A 118 18.01 -7.92 -23.23
N ARG A 119 17.12 -7.13 -23.85
CA ARG A 119 16.15 -7.61 -24.83
C ARG A 119 16.25 -6.77 -26.11
N VAL A 120 16.19 -7.45 -27.25
CA VAL A 120 16.14 -6.81 -28.57
C VAL A 120 14.67 -6.73 -28.99
N ILE A 121 14.20 -5.52 -29.27
CA ILE A 121 12.84 -5.24 -29.73
C ILE A 121 12.93 -4.74 -31.17
N ARG A 122 12.33 -5.48 -32.11
CA ARG A 122 12.27 -5.07 -33.52
C ARG A 122 11.02 -4.22 -33.75
N LEU A 123 11.19 -3.10 -34.44
CA LEU A 123 10.11 -2.18 -34.75
C LEU A 123 9.61 -2.42 -36.17
N SER A 124 8.29 -2.62 -36.31
CA SER A 124 7.65 -2.89 -37.61
C SER A 124 6.97 -1.67 -38.22
N TYR A 125 6.47 -0.74 -37.39
CA TYR A 125 5.64 0.38 -37.85
C TYR A 125 6.27 1.76 -37.62
N ALA A 126 7.18 1.88 -36.66
CA ALA A 126 7.82 3.15 -36.28
C ALA A 126 9.35 3.08 -36.46
N GLN A 127 9.98 4.24 -36.65
CA GLN A 127 11.44 4.34 -36.73
C GLN A 127 12.06 4.29 -35.34
N ALA A 128 13.13 3.50 -35.21
CA ALA A 128 13.85 3.34 -33.94
C ALA A 128 14.42 4.66 -33.40
N ALA A 129 14.81 5.58 -34.28
CA ALA A 129 15.34 6.88 -33.91
C ALA A 129 14.31 7.79 -33.21
N GLU A 130 13.04 7.74 -33.64
CA GLU A 130 11.95 8.56 -33.08
C GLU A 130 11.45 8.02 -31.74
N LEU A 131 11.46 6.69 -31.57
CA LEU A 131 11.03 6.05 -30.33
C LEU A 131 12.13 5.97 -29.26
N ALA A 132 13.41 6.08 -29.63
CA ALA A 132 14.53 6.09 -28.69
C ALA A 132 14.37 7.08 -27.51
N PRO A 133 14.02 8.37 -27.71
CA PRO A 133 13.82 9.30 -26.60
C PRO A 133 12.59 8.97 -25.74
N VAL A 134 11.52 8.45 -26.35
CA VAL A 134 10.29 8.07 -25.65
C VAL A 134 10.53 6.85 -24.77
N VAL A 135 11.23 5.85 -25.29
CA VAL A 135 11.60 4.65 -24.54
C VAL A 135 12.56 5.03 -23.40
N ARG A 136 13.55 5.91 -23.63
CA ARG A 136 14.45 6.40 -22.57
C ARG A 136 13.73 7.05 -21.38
N ALA A 137 12.60 7.72 -21.60
CA ALA A 137 11.83 8.36 -20.53
C ALA A 137 11.06 7.35 -19.64
N VAL A 138 10.88 6.13 -20.12
CA VAL A 138 10.10 5.07 -19.44
C VAL A 138 11.02 4.06 -18.75
N LEU A 139 12.30 4.07 -19.08
CA LEU A 139 13.31 3.19 -18.49
C LEU A 139 13.79 3.67 -17.12
N SER A 140 14.36 2.74 -16.37
CA SER A 140 14.97 3.03 -15.08
C SER A 140 16.21 3.92 -15.25
N PRO A 141 16.67 4.60 -14.19
CA PRO A 141 17.90 5.40 -14.22
C PRO A 141 19.16 4.60 -14.60
N ARG A 142 19.09 3.26 -14.56
CA ARG A 142 20.18 2.35 -14.93
C ARG A 142 20.03 1.78 -16.34
N GLY A 143 18.89 2.00 -16.99
CA GLY A 143 18.55 1.44 -18.28
C GLY A 143 19.37 2.06 -19.42
N THR A 144 19.84 1.24 -20.35
CA THR A 144 20.53 1.71 -21.56
C THR A 144 19.76 1.31 -22.81
N VAL A 145 19.63 2.26 -23.74
CA VAL A 145 19.01 2.05 -25.07
C VAL A 145 20.04 2.30 -26.14
N VAL A 146 20.29 1.28 -26.94
CA VAL A 146 21.07 1.37 -28.17
C VAL A 146 20.13 1.16 -29.35
N VAL A 147 20.25 2.05 -30.34
CA VAL A 147 19.47 2.01 -31.57
C VAL A 147 20.30 1.34 -32.65
N ASP A 148 19.76 0.30 -33.28
CA ASP A 148 20.31 -0.29 -34.51
C ASP A 148 19.42 0.11 -35.69
N GLU A 149 19.87 1.11 -36.45
CA GLU A 149 19.15 1.66 -37.60
C GLU A 149 19.10 0.69 -38.79
N ARG A 150 20.12 -0.15 -38.95
CA ARG A 150 20.22 -1.11 -40.06
C ARG A 150 19.12 -2.17 -39.99
N THR A 151 18.74 -2.57 -38.77
CA THR A 151 17.70 -3.60 -38.53
C THR A 151 16.43 -3.03 -37.90
N ASN A 152 16.29 -1.69 -37.83
CA ASN A 152 15.22 -0.97 -37.16
C ASN A 152 14.86 -1.60 -35.79
N SER A 153 15.88 -1.82 -34.96
CA SER A 153 15.77 -2.56 -33.70
C SER A 153 16.30 -1.73 -32.53
N LEU A 154 15.62 -1.82 -31.39
CA LEU A 154 16.04 -1.23 -30.12
C LEU A 154 16.61 -2.33 -29.22
N VAL A 155 17.87 -2.16 -28.83
CA VAL A 155 18.51 -3.00 -27.80
C VAL A 155 18.34 -2.27 -26.47
N VAL A 156 17.48 -2.82 -25.61
CA VAL A 156 17.15 -2.23 -24.32
C VAL A 156 17.70 -3.14 -23.23
N THR A 157 18.47 -2.57 -22.31
CA THR A 157 18.94 -3.27 -21.11
C THR A 157 18.32 -2.60 -19.90
N ASP A 158 17.43 -3.30 -19.20
CA ASP A 158 16.77 -2.78 -18.00
C ASP A 158 16.16 -3.91 -17.15
N VAL A 159 15.48 -3.55 -16.06
CA VAL A 159 14.69 -4.45 -15.23
C VAL A 159 13.47 -4.99 -15.98
N ALA A 160 13.04 -6.20 -15.63
CA ALA A 160 11.88 -6.86 -16.23
C ALA A 160 10.62 -5.99 -16.35
N PRO A 161 10.17 -5.23 -15.32
CA PRO A 161 8.96 -4.40 -15.45
C PRO A 161 9.14 -3.24 -16.45
N ALA A 162 10.33 -2.63 -16.52
CA ALA A 162 10.61 -1.55 -17.46
C ALA A 162 10.68 -2.05 -18.92
N LEU A 163 11.23 -3.26 -19.13
CA LEU A 163 11.23 -3.91 -20.45
C LEU A 163 9.82 -4.21 -20.96
N GLU A 164 8.92 -4.67 -20.09
CA GLU A 164 7.51 -4.92 -20.46
C GLU A 164 6.77 -3.61 -20.75
N ALA A 165 7.01 -2.55 -19.97
CA ALA A 165 6.46 -1.22 -20.26
C ALA A 165 6.95 -0.67 -21.61
N ALA A 166 8.26 -0.79 -21.89
CA ALA A 166 8.84 -0.39 -23.17
C ALA A 166 8.28 -1.22 -24.35
N ALA A 167 8.12 -2.53 -24.16
CA ALA A 167 7.51 -3.40 -25.17
C ALA A 167 6.04 -3.05 -25.42
N ALA A 168 5.27 -2.74 -24.38
CA ALA A 168 3.87 -2.34 -24.50
C ALA A 168 3.69 -1.01 -25.26
N LEU A 169 4.59 -0.04 -25.07
CA LEU A 169 4.57 1.21 -25.82
C LEU A 169 4.87 1.00 -27.30
N VAL A 170 5.82 0.12 -27.61
CA VAL A 170 6.18 -0.24 -28.98
C VAL A 170 5.10 -1.08 -29.68
N ALA A 171 4.39 -1.92 -28.92
CA ALA A 171 3.33 -2.78 -29.44
C ALA A 171 2.00 -2.06 -29.65
N ARG A 172 1.87 -0.79 -29.22
CA ARG A 172 0.66 0.00 -29.40
C ARG A 172 0.58 0.44 -30.88
N PRO A 173 -0.47 0.03 -31.62
CA PRO A 173 -0.64 0.36 -33.04
C PRO A 173 -0.97 1.84 -33.26
#